data_AF-A0A9E4U9V0-F1
#
_entry.id   AF-A0A9E4U9V0-F1
#
_cell.length_a   1.000
_cell.length_b   1.000
_cell.length_c   1.000
_cell.angle_alpha   90.00
_cell.angle_beta   90.00
_cell.angle_gamma   90.00
#
_symmetry.space_group_name_H-M   'P 1'
#
loop_
_entity.id
_entity.type
_entity.pdbx_description
1 polymer ?
#
loop_
_entity_poly.entity_id
_entity_poly.type
_entity_poly.pdbx_seq_one_letter_code
_entity_poly.pdbx_strand_id
1 'polypeptide(L)' 'DEEAEMATAYGAWGEKKLYGRTFMGMNRMTFLVDEKGKIAKVWAKVKPADHGEEVLAAVRGG' A
#
# COMPACT_ATOMS: atom_id res chain seq x y z
N ASP A 1 -7.94 9.35 11.67
CA ASP A 1 -6.74 9.93 11.07
C ASP A 1 -7.18 11.23 10.42
N GLU A 2 -7.08 12.33 11.17
CA GLU A 2 -7.66 13.62 10.77
C GLU A 2 -6.85 14.34 9.68
N GLU A 3 -5.63 13.87 9.40
CA GLU A 3 -4.77 14.43 8.38
C GLU A 3 -4.38 13.33 7.39
N ALA A 4 -5.02 13.37 6.22
CA ALA A 4 -4.66 12.56 5.06
C ALA A 4 -3.23 12.84 4.53
N GLU A 5 -2.38 13.55 5.29
CA GLU A 5 -0.97 13.79 4.99
C GLU A 5 -0.19 12.49 4.87
N MET A 6 -0.35 11.58 5.84
CA MET A 6 0.28 10.27 5.77
C MET A 6 -0.25 9.47 4.57
N ALA A 7 -1.56 9.46 4.34
CA ALA A 7 -2.12 8.77 3.18
C ALA A 7 -1.60 9.36 1.85
N THR A 8 -1.41 10.68 1.77
CA THR A 8 -0.89 11.35 0.57
C THR A 8 0.61 11.11 0.38
N ALA A 9 1.41 11.27 1.44
CA ALA A 9 2.86 11.07 1.41
C ALA A 9 3.24 9.64 1.01
N TYR A 10 2.46 8.66 1.47
CA TYR A 10 2.65 7.26 1.13
C TYR A 10 2.01 6.86 -0.22
N GLY A 11 1.31 7.76 -0.92
CA GLY A 11 0.62 7.47 -2.19
C GLY A 11 -0.67 6.64 -2.03
N ALA A 12 -1.12 6.45 -0.79
CA ALA A 12 -2.38 5.79 -0.46
C ALA A 12 -3.59 6.65 -0.82
N TRP A 13 -3.42 7.94 -1.07
CA TRP A 13 -4.43 8.81 -1.67
C TRP A 13 -4.00 9.22 -3.08
N GLY A 14 -4.81 8.90 -4.10
CA GLY A 14 -4.47 9.25 -5.47
C GLY A 14 -5.59 9.00 -6.47
N GLU A 15 -5.36 9.40 -7.71
CA GLU A 15 -6.32 9.24 -8.80
C GLU A 15 -6.46 7.77 -9.22
N LYS A 16 -7.69 7.26 -9.13
CA LYS A 16 -8.10 5.96 -9.69
C LYS A 16 -8.90 6.21 -10.96
N LYS A 17 -8.42 5.67 -12.07
CA LYS A 17 -9.18 5.60 -13.33
C LYS A 17 -9.94 4.28 -13.39
N LEU A 18 -11.26 4.33 -13.30
CA LEU A 18 -12.13 3.16 -13.43
C LEU A 18 -13.11 3.41 -14.58
N TYR A 19 -13.08 2.56 -15.61
CA TYR A 19 -13.97 2.63 -16.76
C TYR A 19 -14.06 4.02 -17.41
N GLY A 20 -12.91 4.66 -17.64
CA GLY A 20 -12.84 5.98 -18.27
C GLY A 20 -13.18 7.17 -17.36
N ARG A 21 -13.57 6.93 -16.10
CA ARG A 21 -13.81 7.98 -15.10
C ARG A 21 -12.67 8.01 -14.08
N THR A 22 -12.19 9.20 -13.76
CA THR A 22 -11.15 9.42 -12.74
C THR A 22 -11.79 9.85 -11.43
N PHE A 23 -11.43 9.19 -10.34
CA PHE A 23 -11.90 9.51 -8.99
C PHE A 23 -10.71 9.55 -8.04
N MET A 24 -10.69 10.52 -7.13
CA MET A 24 -9.75 10.52 -6.00
C MET A 24 -10.25 9.56 -4.94
N GLY A 25 -9.37 8.71 -4.42
CA GLY A 25 -9.74 7.83 -3.33
C GLY A 25 -8.58 7.07 -2.72
N MET A 26 -8.87 6.40 -1.61
CA MET A 26 -7.90 5.57 -0.92
C MET A 26 -7.53 4.35 -1.76
N ASN A 27 -6.25 4.23 -2.11
CA ASN A 27 -5.59 3.05 -2.63
C ASN A 27 -5.32 2.08 -1.48
N ARG A 28 -5.74 0.82 -1.63
CA ARG A 28 -5.35 -0.23 -0.70
C ARG A 28 -3.90 -0.58 -0.97
N MET A 29 -3.03 -0.30 0.00
CA MET A 29 -1.60 -0.54 -0.09
C MET A 29 -1.08 -1.06 1.25
N THR A 30 -0.02 -1.85 1.19
CA THR A 30 0.65 -2.42 2.36
C THR A 30 2.13 -2.07 2.28
N PHE A 31 2.71 -1.72 3.42
CA PHE A 31 4.12 -1.35 3.54
C PHE A 31 4.77 -2.29 4.54
N LEU A 32 5.92 -2.85 4.18
CA LEU A 32 6.81 -3.53 5.11
C LEU A 32 7.93 -2.57 5.48
N VAL A 33 8.06 -2.30 6.78
CA VAL A 33 9.09 -1.42 7.34
C VAL A 33 10.09 -2.29 8.10
N ASP A 34 11.39 -2.10 7.86
CA ASP A 34 12.45 -2.80 8.56
C ASP A 34 12.73 -2.24 9.97
N GLU A 35 13.58 -2.91 10.74
CA GLU A 35 13.95 -2.49 12.10
C GLU A 35 14.64 -1.12 12.15
N LYS A 36 15.14 -0.62 11.01
CA LYS A 36 15.78 0.70 10.88
C LYS A 36 14.78 1.79 10.48
N GLY A 37 13.50 1.48 10.40
CA GLY A 37 12.44 2.40 10.01
C GLY A 37 12.40 2.70 8.51
N LYS A 38 13.08 1.90 7.67
CA LYS A 38 13.05 2.05 6.21
C LYS A 38 12.00 1.15 5.59
N ILE A 39 11.36 1.62 4.52
CA ILE A 39 10.42 0.81 3.75
C ILE A 39 11.22 -0.26 2.99
N ALA A 40 11.09 -1.51 3.44
CA ALA A 40 11.70 -2.67 2.80
C ALA A 40 10.91 -3.15 1.59
N LYS A 41 9.56 -3.01 1.61
CA LYS A 41 8.69 -3.42 0.51
C LYS A 41 7.38 -2.67 0.49
N VAL A 42 6.84 -2.44 -0.71
CA VAL A 42 5.53 -1.82 -0.94
C VAL A 42 4.69 -2.73 -1.82
N TRP A 43 3.46 -3.00 -1.41
CA TRP A 43 2.46 -3.66 -2.24
C TRP A 43 1.32 -2.69 -2.54
N ALA A 44 1.16 -2.32 -3.81
CA ALA A 44 0.04 -1.51 -4.28
C ALA A 44 -0.99 -2.40 -5.01
N LYS A 45 -2.28 -2.07 -4.88
CA LYS A 45 -3.39 -2.80 -5.54
C LYS A 45 -3.45 -4.30 -5.17
N VAL A 46 -3.30 -4.59 -3.89
CA VAL A 46 -3.27 -5.96 -3.36
C VAL A 46 -4.60 -6.68 -3.54
N LYS A 47 -4.53 -7.94 -3.97
CA LYS A 47 -5.65 -8.87 -3.94
C LYS A 47 -5.68 -9.55 -2.57
N PRO A 48 -6.78 -9.43 -1.79
CA PRO A 48 -6.81 -9.93 -0.42
C PRO A 48 -6.54 -11.43 -0.28
N ALA A 49 -6.90 -12.23 -1.28
CA ALA A 49 -6.77 -13.69 -1.25
C ALA A 49 -5.32 -14.16 -1.11
N ASP A 50 -4.40 -13.53 -1.85
CA ASP A 50 -3.01 -13.99 -1.96
C ASP A 50 -2.06 -13.16 -1.09
N HIS A 51 -2.53 -12.01 -0.59
CA HIS A 51 -1.67 -11.00 0.03
C HIS A 51 -1.02 -11.46 1.34
N GLY A 52 -1.71 -12.29 2.13
CA GLY A 52 -1.17 -12.78 3.40
C GLY A 52 0.09 -13.62 3.21
N GLU A 53 0.10 -14.49 2.19
CA GLU A 53 1.26 -15.32 1.86
C GLU A 53 2.43 -14.49 1.32
N GLU A 54 2.14 -13.49 0.47
CA GLU A 54 3.16 -12.58 -0.06
C GLU A 54 3.88 -11.79 1.05
N VAL A 55 3.12 -11.33 2.04
CA VAL A 55 3.68 -10.62 3.21
C VAL A 55 4.52 -11.58 4.05
N LEU A 56 4.00 -12.78 4.33
CA LEU A 56 4.71 -13.78 5.12
C LEU A 56 6.04 -14.21 4.47
N ALA A 57 6.04 -14.42 3.15
CA ALA A 57 7.24 -14.73 2.38
C ALA A 57 8.26 -13.58 2.45
N ALA A 58 7.80 -12.33 2.35
CA ALA A 58 8.68 -11.16 2.42
C ALA A 58 9.30 -10.96 3.82
N VAL A 59 8.59 -11.33 4.89
CA VAL A 59 9.11 -11.24 6.27
C VAL A 59 10.07 -12.40 6.59
N ARG A 60 9.85 -13.59 6.03
CA ARG A 60 10.67 -14.79 6.30
C ARG A 60 11.91 -14.92 5.41
N GLY A 61 11.94 -14.24 4.27
CA GLY A 61 13.03 -14.30 3.28
C GLY A 61 14.05 -13.16 3.38
N GLY A 62 14.05 -12.41 4.49
CA GLY A 62 15.03 -11.37 4.80
C GLY A 62 16.16 -11.86 5.69
#